data_AF-A0A7C6U535-F1
#
_entry.id   AF-A0A7C6U535-F1
#
_cell.length_a   1.000
_cell.length_b   1.000
_cell.length_c   1.000
_cell.angle_alpha   90.00
_cell.angle_beta   90.00
_cell.angle_gamma   90.00
#
_symmetry.space_group_name_H-M   'P 1'
#
loop_
_entity.id
_entity.type
_entity.pdbx_description
1 polymer ?
#
loop_
_entity_poly.entity_id
_entity_poly.type
_entity_poly.pdbx_seq_one_letter_code
_entity_poly.pdbx_strand_id
1 'polypeptide(L)'
;MKIKIHYSLSLLFFIFIFTGFYLEFFIFFLVIFAHELGHYLVARIYGVKIEHLTFTVLGGVLKIETVNISWIKQIFLYGAGIIVNLLLFFGSRYLPNPYFKKLFLNYNLLLIVFNLLPIYPLDGFLILQAFLGFFKSPFREFRLASTTSYLFLGALFVIVLVNRFGLAAWIILVYLLYQNINFSINKNNYVLKKIINNYRYEAAKS
;
A
#
# COMPACT_ATOMS: atom_id res chain seq x y z
N MET A 1 -17.75 -0.60 -8.24
CA MET A 1 -16.30 -0.86 -8.17
C MET A 1 -16.00 -2.08 -9.00
N LYS A 2 -15.08 -2.00 -9.96
CA LYS A 2 -14.61 -3.19 -10.69
C LYS A 2 -13.40 -3.78 -9.96
N ILE A 3 -13.43 -5.06 -9.60
CA ILE A 3 -12.28 -5.77 -9.05
C ILE A 3 -11.50 -6.37 -10.21
N LYS A 4 -10.19 -6.15 -10.24
CA LYS A 4 -9.27 -6.72 -11.23
C LYS A 4 -8.20 -7.54 -10.51
N ILE A 5 -7.80 -8.64 -11.11
CA ILE A 5 -6.66 -9.43 -10.66
C ILE A 5 -5.52 -9.14 -11.63
N HIS A 6 -4.38 -8.71 -11.10
CA HIS A 6 -3.19 -8.47 -11.90
C HIS A 6 -2.51 -9.80 -12.22
N TYR A 7 -1.86 -9.88 -13.39
CA TYR A 7 -1.16 -11.08 -13.84
C TYR A 7 -0.10 -11.56 -12.84
N SER A 8 0.49 -10.67 -12.04
CA SER A 8 1.46 -11.04 -11.01
C SER A 8 0.82 -11.90 -9.91
N LEU A 9 -0.40 -11.60 -9.47
CA LEU A 9 -1.11 -12.40 -8.49
C LEU A 9 -1.56 -13.74 -9.09
N SER A 10 -2.02 -13.73 -10.36
CA SER A 10 -2.37 -14.96 -11.07
C SER A 10 -1.17 -15.89 -11.23
N LEU A 11 0.01 -15.35 -11.56
CA LEU A 11 1.25 -16.13 -11.67
C LEU A 11 1.64 -16.74 -10.31
N LEU A 12 1.56 -15.95 -9.23
CA LEU A 12 1.82 -16.44 -7.88
C LEU A 12 0.86 -17.57 -7.49
N PHE A 13 -0.43 -17.42 -7.81
CA PHE A 13 -1.44 -18.45 -7.58
C PHE A 13 -1.08 -19.77 -8.26
N PHE A 14 -0.68 -19.72 -9.54
CA PHE A 14 -0.25 -20.93 -10.26
C PHE A 14 0.96 -21.57 -9.58
N ILE A 15 1.98 -20.79 -9.21
CA ILE A 15 3.18 -21.32 -8.52
C ILE A 15 2.78 -22.05 -7.22
N PHE A 16 1.91 -21.45 -6.40
CA PHE A 16 1.48 -22.04 -5.13
C PHE A 16 0.64 -23.31 -5.33
N ILE A 17 -0.19 -23.37 -6.37
CA ILE A 17 -0.92 -24.60 -6.71
C ILE A 17 0.04 -25.70 -7.16
N PHE A 18 0.96 -25.41 -8.09
CA PHE A 18 1.90 -26.41 -8.60
C PHE A 18 2.84 -26.97 -7.52
N THR A 19 3.12 -26.17 -6.49
CA THR A 19 3.99 -26.56 -5.36
C THR A 19 3.22 -27.19 -4.19
N GLY A 20 1.87 -27.20 -4.23
CA GLY A 20 1.02 -27.78 -3.19
C GLY A 20 0.73 -26.85 -1.99
N PHE A 21 1.16 -25.59 -2.03
CA PHE A 21 0.98 -24.59 -0.96
C PHE A 21 -0.34 -23.78 -1.09
N TYR A 22 -1.45 -24.44 -1.43
CA TYR A 22 -2.72 -23.74 -1.70
C TYR A 22 -3.33 -23.06 -0.46
N LEU A 23 -3.13 -23.63 0.74
CA LEU A 23 -3.61 -23.04 2.01
C LEU A 23 -2.86 -21.75 2.31
N GLU A 24 -1.55 -21.73 2.09
CA GLU A 24 -0.69 -20.58 2.30
C GLU A 24 -1.08 -19.42 1.40
N PHE A 25 -1.33 -19.71 0.12
CA PHE A 25 -1.83 -18.72 -0.81
C PHE A 25 -3.17 -18.14 -0.34
N PHE A 26 -4.11 -18.99 0.08
CA PHE A 26 -5.44 -18.54 0.47
C PHE A 26 -5.39 -17.64 1.71
N ILE A 27 -4.57 -18.00 2.70
CA ILE A 27 -4.39 -17.20 3.92
C ILE A 27 -3.69 -15.87 3.59
N PHE A 28 -2.65 -15.90 2.76
CA PHE A 28 -1.98 -14.69 2.29
C PHE A 28 -2.95 -13.76 1.56
N PHE A 29 -3.77 -14.32 0.66
CA PHE A 29 -4.79 -13.58 -0.07
C PHE A 29 -5.86 -13.00 0.87
N LEU A 30 -6.33 -13.76 1.86
CA LEU A 30 -7.30 -13.27 2.85
C LEU A 30 -6.77 -12.08 3.64
N VAL A 31 -5.50 -12.13 4.04
CA VAL A 31 -4.83 -11.03 4.75
C VAL A 31 -4.77 -9.77 3.88
N ILE A 32 -4.37 -9.90 2.61
CA ILE A 32 -4.39 -8.77 1.66
C ILE A 32 -5.82 -8.28 1.42
N PHE A 33 -6.77 -9.18 1.24
CA PHE A 33 -8.16 -8.82 0.98
C PHE A 33 -8.75 -8.01 2.12
N ALA A 34 -8.52 -8.44 3.38
CA ALA A 34 -9.01 -7.71 4.53
C ALA A 34 -8.34 -6.32 4.67
N HIS A 35 -7.05 -6.23 4.39
CA HIS A 35 -6.33 -4.95 4.33
C HIS A 35 -6.97 -3.99 3.32
N GLU A 36 -7.17 -4.43 2.07
CA GLU A 36 -7.81 -3.62 1.02
C GLU A 36 -9.25 -3.24 1.34
N LEU A 37 -9.98 -4.14 2.01
CA LEU A 37 -11.33 -3.87 2.48
C LEU A 37 -11.35 -2.70 3.47
N GLY A 38 -10.32 -2.54 4.30
CA GLY A 38 -10.16 -1.38 5.19
C GLY A 38 -10.16 -0.06 4.44
N HIS A 39 -9.30 0.07 3.42
CA HIS A 39 -9.25 1.26 2.58
C HIS A 39 -10.58 1.51 1.86
N TYR A 40 -11.19 0.45 1.33
CA TYR A 40 -12.49 0.55 0.67
C TYR A 40 -13.57 1.11 1.60
N LEU A 41 -13.67 0.60 2.82
CA LEU A 41 -14.67 1.06 3.80
C LEU A 41 -14.48 2.54 4.15
N VAL A 42 -13.24 2.97 4.43
CA VAL A 42 -12.96 4.38 4.75
C VAL A 42 -13.20 5.29 3.55
N ALA A 43 -12.85 4.86 2.33
CA ALA A 43 -13.18 5.59 1.11
C ALA A 43 -14.68 5.81 0.96
N ARG A 44 -15.49 4.77 1.22
CA ARG A 44 -16.96 4.84 1.18
C ARG A 44 -17.51 5.80 2.23
N ILE A 45 -16.99 5.76 3.46
CA ILE A 45 -17.38 6.69 4.55
C ILE A 45 -17.09 8.14 4.16
N TYR A 46 -15.96 8.41 3.50
CA TYR A 46 -15.59 9.75 3.05
C TYR A 46 -16.16 10.14 1.68
N GLY A 47 -17.02 9.31 1.07
CA GLY A 47 -17.62 9.61 -0.23
C GLY A 47 -16.62 9.62 -1.40
N VAL A 48 -15.43 9.04 -1.22
CA VAL A 48 -14.39 8.98 -2.24
C VAL A 48 -14.74 7.88 -3.24
N LYS A 49 -14.86 8.25 -4.53
CA LYS A 49 -15.17 7.31 -5.61
C LYS A 49 -13.94 6.49 -6.01
N ILE A 50 -14.05 5.17 -5.90
CA ILE A 50 -13.05 4.19 -6.35
C ILE A 50 -13.45 3.68 -7.73
N GLU A 51 -12.61 3.89 -8.75
CA GLU A 51 -12.84 3.37 -10.11
C GLU A 51 -12.72 1.84 -10.13
N HIS A 52 -11.55 1.36 -9.70
CA HIS A 52 -11.22 -0.06 -9.66
C HIS A 52 -10.17 -0.36 -8.59
N LEU A 53 -10.29 -1.56 -8.03
CA LEU A 53 -9.33 -2.17 -7.11
C LEU A 53 -8.62 -3.28 -7.86
N THR A 54 -7.30 -3.18 -7.98
CA THR A 54 -6.48 -4.19 -8.67
C THR A 54 -5.61 -4.92 -7.68
N PHE A 55 -5.85 -6.21 -7.45
CA PHE A 55 -5.01 -7.01 -6.58
C PHE A 55 -3.70 -7.41 -7.27
N THR A 56 -2.58 -7.17 -6.59
CA THR A 56 -1.22 -7.51 -6.99
C THR A 56 -0.55 -8.33 -5.88
N VAL A 57 0.64 -8.86 -6.16
CA VAL A 57 1.43 -9.61 -5.17
C VAL A 57 1.83 -8.76 -3.95
N LEU A 58 1.88 -7.44 -4.09
CA LEU A 58 2.29 -6.53 -3.02
C LEU A 58 1.11 -5.89 -2.26
N GLY A 59 -0.12 -6.21 -2.66
CA GLY A 59 -1.34 -5.56 -2.15
C GLY A 59 -2.28 -5.15 -3.27
N GLY A 60 -3.27 -4.32 -2.96
CA GLY A 60 -4.20 -3.75 -3.91
C GLY A 60 -3.79 -2.35 -4.36
N VAL A 61 -3.92 -2.08 -5.65
CA VAL A 61 -3.82 -0.72 -6.20
C VAL A 61 -5.23 -0.19 -6.35
N LEU A 62 -5.60 0.75 -5.47
CA LEU A 62 -6.85 1.49 -5.54
C LEU A 62 -6.69 2.70 -6.46
N LYS A 63 -7.38 2.68 -7.60
CA LYS A 63 -7.44 3.85 -8.47
C LYS A 63 -8.63 4.73 -8.09
N ILE A 64 -8.31 5.95 -7.67
CA ILE A 64 -9.27 6.95 -7.20
C ILE A 64 -9.39 8.06 -8.27
N GLU A 65 -10.62 8.49 -8.59
CA GLU A 65 -10.86 9.55 -9.59
C GLU A 65 -10.33 10.90 -9.09
N THR A 66 -10.82 11.34 -7.94
CA THR A 66 -10.44 12.59 -7.29
C THR A 66 -10.49 12.42 -5.78
N VAL A 67 -9.42 12.82 -5.10
CA VAL A 67 -9.35 12.83 -3.64
C VAL A 67 -9.67 14.24 -3.18
N ASN A 68 -10.95 14.53 -2.96
CA ASN A 68 -11.42 15.84 -2.53
C ASN A 68 -11.66 15.90 -1.01
N ILE A 69 -10.64 15.53 -0.23
CA ILE A 69 -10.72 15.44 1.23
C ILE A 69 -9.47 16.06 1.89
N SER A 70 -9.64 16.58 3.11
CA SER A 70 -8.55 17.13 3.92
C SER A 70 -7.40 16.14 4.10
N TRP A 71 -6.18 16.64 4.27
CA TRP A 71 -4.99 15.84 4.54
C TRP A 71 -5.15 14.86 5.71
N ILE A 72 -5.86 15.25 6.78
CA ILE A 72 -6.17 14.37 7.94
C ILE A 72 -7.00 13.16 7.49
N LYS A 73 -8.09 13.39 6.75
CA LYS A 73 -8.91 12.31 6.19
C LYS A 73 -8.11 11.40 5.24
N GLN A 74 -7.13 11.96 4.50
CA GLN A 74 -6.24 11.15 3.66
C GLN A 74 -5.36 10.22 4.49
N ILE A 75 -4.84 10.66 5.64
CA ILE A 75 -4.09 9.79 6.57
C ILE A 75 -4.95 8.60 7.01
N PHE A 76 -6.21 8.84 7.41
CA PHE A 76 -7.11 7.75 7.79
C PHE A 76 -7.46 6.84 6.62
N LEU A 77 -7.65 7.39 5.42
CA LEU A 77 -7.90 6.62 4.21
C LEU A 77 -6.74 5.67 3.90
N TYR A 78 -5.51 6.16 3.90
CA TYR A 78 -4.31 5.36 3.61
C TYR A 78 -3.83 4.54 4.81
N GLY A 79 -4.26 4.84 6.03
CA GLY A 79 -3.98 4.03 7.21
C GLY A 79 -4.98 2.89 7.45
N ALA A 80 -6.11 2.88 6.73
CA ALA A 80 -7.23 2.00 7.02
C ALA A 80 -6.88 0.51 6.92
N GLY A 81 -6.15 0.10 5.89
CA GLY A 81 -5.72 -1.30 5.75
C GLY A 81 -4.78 -1.74 6.87
N ILE A 82 -3.86 -0.88 7.29
CA ILE A 82 -2.97 -1.15 8.43
C ILE A 82 -3.79 -1.30 9.72
N ILE A 83 -4.79 -0.43 9.94
CA ILE A 83 -5.68 -0.52 11.11
C ILE A 83 -6.45 -1.86 11.10
N VAL A 84 -7.01 -2.27 9.96
CA VAL A 84 -7.68 -3.58 9.85
C VAL A 84 -6.73 -4.72 10.20
N ASN A 85 -5.50 -4.70 9.67
CA ASN A 85 -4.52 -5.74 9.97
C ASN A 85 -4.10 -5.74 11.45
N LEU A 86 -4.00 -4.57 12.10
CA LEU A 86 -3.77 -4.49 13.54
C LEU A 86 -4.92 -5.11 14.33
N LEU A 87 -6.17 -4.87 13.95
CA LEU A 87 -7.33 -5.51 14.57
C LEU A 87 -7.29 -7.04 14.37
N LEU A 88 -6.94 -7.50 13.18
CA LEU A 88 -6.78 -8.92 12.88
C LEU A 88 -5.63 -9.56 13.67
N PHE A 89 -4.54 -8.83 13.90
CA PHE A 89 -3.44 -9.30 14.74
C PHE A 89 -3.94 -9.63 16.15
N PHE A 90 -4.66 -8.71 16.80
CA PHE A 90 -5.23 -8.95 18.13
C PHE A 90 -6.34 -10.01 18.11
N GLY A 91 -7.17 -10.05 17.07
CA GLY A 91 -8.25 -11.04 16.90
C GLY A 91 -7.74 -12.47 16.67
N SER A 92 -6.58 -12.63 16.04
CA SER A 92 -5.97 -13.94 15.74
C SER A 92 -5.66 -14.78 16.98
N ARG A 93 -5.66 -14.18 18.18
CA ARG A 93 -5.47 -14.89 19.45
C ARG A 93 -6.48 -16.01 19.66
N TYR A 94 -7.69 -15.87 19.11
CA TYR A 94 -8.80 -16.81 19.23
C TYR A 94 -8.82 -17.91 18.17
N LEU A 95 -7.85 -17.95 17.25
CA LEU A 95 -7.79 -19.03 16.27
C LEU A 95 -7.42 -20.36 16.94
N PRO A 96 -8.24 -21.42 16.79
CA PRO A 96 -8.06 -22.68 17.52
C PRO A 96 -6.90 -23.52 16.99
N ASN A 97 -6.62 -23.46 15.68
CA ASN A 97 -5.57 -24.25 15.06
C ASN A 97 -4.22 -23.51 15.13
N PRO A 98 -3.18 -24.08 15.77
CA PRO A 98 -1.91 -23.41 15.99
C PRO A 98 -1.10 -23.18 14.71
N TYR A 99 -1.19 -24.10 13.74
CA TYR A 99 -0.51 -23.98 12.45
C TYR A 99 -1.10 -22.81 11.64
N PHE A 100 -2.43 -22.78 11.47
CA PHE A 100 -3.11 -21.69 10.77
C PHE A 100 -2.90 -20.34 11.46
N LYS A 101 -2.95 -20.32 12.80
CA LYS A 101 -2.69 -19.12 13.58
C LYS A 101 -1.30 -18.55 13.32
N LYS A 102 -0.26 -19.39 13.38
CA LYS A 102 1.14 -18.98 13.13
C LYS A 102 1.30 -18.44 11.71
N LEU A 103 0.74 -19.14 10.73
CA LEU A 103 0.84 -18.74 9.33
C LEU A 103 0.13 -17.40 9.05
N PHE A 104 -1.11 -17.25 9.54
CA PHE A 104 -1.89 -16.02 9.45
C PHE A 104 -1.16 -14.84 10.10
N LEU A 105 -0.63 -15.04 11.32
CA LEU A 105 0.14 -14.02 12.04
C LEU A 105 1.38 -13.57 11.26
N ASN A 106 2.13 -14.51 10.70
CA ASN A 106 3.33 -14.20 9.93
C ASN A 106 3.01 -13.33 8.70
N TYR A 107 1.99 -13.70 7.92
CA TYR A 107 1.59 -12.90 6.75
C TYR A 107 0.98 -11.55 7.13
N ASN A 108 0.17 -11.50 8.19
CA ASN A 108 -0.43 -10.26 8.67
C ASN A 108 0.63 -9.28 9.18
N LEU A 109 1.60 -9.75 9.98
CA LEU A 109 2.72 -8.93 10.44
C LEU A 109 3.61 -8.49 9.29
N LEU A 110 3.92 -9.38 8.36
CA LEU A 110 4.69 -9.05 7.16
C LEU A 110 4.01 -7.92 6.38
N LEU A 111 2.69 -8.02 6.17
CA LEU A 111 1.94 -7.01 5.42
C LEU A 111 1.89 -5.67 6.18
N ILE A 112 1.76 -5.67 7.52
CA ILE A 112 1.82 -4.45 8.34
C ILE A 112 3.20 -3.80 8.22
N VAL A 113 4.27 -4.55 8.48
CA VAL A 113 5.64 -4.02 8.46
C VAL A 113 5.97 -3.45 7.09
N PHE A 114 5.63 -4.19 6.03
CA PHE A 114 5.90 -3.76 4.67
C PHE A 114 5.10 -2.51 4.30
N ASN A 115 3.79 -2.48 4.56
CA ASN A 115 2.97 -1.29 4.25
C ASN A 115 3.25 -0.09 5.16
N LEU A 116 3.93 -0.24 6.30
CA LEU A 116 4.38 0.90 7.09
C LEU A 116 5.65 1.57 6.54
N LEU A 117 6.39 0.91 5.63
CA LEU A 117 7.58 1.49 5.05
C LEU A 117 7.20 2.75 4.23
N PRO A 118 7.89 3.88 4.42
CA PRO A 118 7.62 5.11 3.68
C PRO A 118 8.23 5.07 2.27
N ILE A 119 7.98 3.98 1.54
CA ILE A 119 8.47 3.73 0.18
C ILE A 119 7.30 3.76 -0.79
N TYR A 120 7.37 4.55 -1.85
CA TYR A 120 6.32 4.55 -2.88
C TYR A 120 6.22 3.18 -3.58
N PRO A 121 5.03 2.60 -3.82
CA PRO A 121 3.69 3.14 -3.59
C PRO A 121 2.98 2.64 -2.31
N LEU A 122 3.72 2.18 -1.30
CA LEU A 122 3.16 1.58 -0.08
C LEU A 122 2.36 2.58 0.76
N ASP A 123 1.46 2.09 1.60
CA ASP A 123 0.59 2.93 2.43
C ASP A 123 1.35 3.93 3.29
N GLY A 124 2.46 3.52 3.89
CA GLY A 124 3.31 4.35 4.74
C GLY A 124 3.84 5.56 4.00
N PHE A 125 4.14 5.42 2.70
CA PHE A 125 4.49 6.54 1.84
C PHE A 125 3.28 7.47 1.61
N LEU A 126 2.10 6.92 1.34
CA LEU A 126 0.88 7.70 1.12
C LEU A 126 0.43 8.44 2.39
N ILE A 127 0.61 7.83 3.57
CA ILE A 127 0.40 8.45 4.88
C ILE A 127 1.40 9.59 5.09
N LEU A 128 2.69 9.36 4.86
CA LEU A 128 3.72 10.40 4.96
C LEU A 128 3.41 11.57 4.01
N GLN A 129 3.02 11.26 2.77
CA GLN A 129 2.66 12.25 1.77
C GLN A 129 1.41 13.06 2.17
N ALA A 130 0.38 12.38 2.68
CA ALA A 130 -0.82 13.03 3.20
C ALA A 130 -0.45 13.95 4.37
N PHE A 131 0.38 13.48 5.30
CA PHE A 131 0.89 14.30 6.40
C PHE A 131 1.61 15.55 5.88
N LEU A 132 2.61 15.40 5.00
CA LEU A 132 3.35 16.52 4.40
C LEU A 132 2.46 17.52 3.62
N GLY A 133 1.22 17.14 3.29
CA GLY A 133 0.21 18.04 2.73
C GLY A 133 -0.10 19.27 3.62
N PHE A 134 0.23 19.23 4.92
CA PHE A 134 0.09 20.40 5.81
C PHE A 134 0.91 21.61 5.34
N PHE A 135 2.02 21.40 4.61
CA PHE A 135 2.86 22.48 4.10
C PHE A 135 2.21 23.30 2.99
N LYS A 136 1.06 22.87 2.44
CA LYS A 136 0.34 23.50 1.32
C LYS A 136 1.21 23.78 0.07
N SER A 137 2.33 23.09 -0.08
CA SER A 137 3.27 23.27 -1.18
C SER A 137 3.52 21.91 -1.87
N PRO A 138 2.84 21.63 -2.99
CA PRO A 138 2.95 20.34 -3.69
C PRO A 138 4.38 19.98 -4.10
N PHE A 139 5.22 20.96 -4.44
CA PHE A 139 6.63 20.74 -4.78
C PHE A 139 7.48 20.34 -3.57
N ARG A 140 7.29 20.99 -2.42
CA ARG A 140 8.03 20.66 -1.19
C ARG A 140 7.63 19.29 -0.67
N GLU A 141 6.33 19.01 -0.68
CA GLU A 141 5.77 17.72 -0.29
C GLU A 141 6.33 16.58 -1.15
N PHE A 142 6.30 16.73 -2.48
CA PHE A 142 6.87 15.75 -3.40
C PHE A 142 8.35 15.51 -3.11
N ARG A 143 9.13 16.58 -2.93
CA ARG A 143 10.57 16.48 -2.67
C ARG A 143 10.85 15.69 -1.39
N LEU A 144 10.21 16.08 -0.28
CA LEU A 144 10.40 15.41 1.01
C LEU A 144 9.98 13.94 0.95
N ALA A 145 8.77 13.65 0.44
CA ALA A 145 8.27 12.28 0.33
C ALA A 145 9.18 11.41 -0.56
N SER A 146 9.58 11.91 -1.73
CA SER A 146 10.46 11.18 -2.65
C SER A 146 11.84 10.92 -2.04
N THR A 147 12.45 11.92 -1.39
CA THR A 147 13.74 11.73 -0.70
C THR A 147 13.64 10.70 0.41
N THR A 148 12.60 10.74 1.26
CA THR A 148 12.38 9.73 2.29
C THR A 148 12.24 8.33 1.69
N SER A 149 11.49 8.20 0.60
CA SER A 149 11.30 6.93 -0.11
C SER A 149 12.62 6.33 -0.62
N TYR A 150 13.47 7.13 -1.27
CA TYR A 150 14.79 6.66 -1.73
C TYR A 150 15.73 6.30 -0.57
N LEU A 151 15.68 7.04 0.55
CA LEU A 151 16.48 6.72 1.74
C LEU A 151 16.08 5.35 2.33
N PHE A 152 14.78 5.10 2.50
CA PHE A 152 14.31 3.82 3.00
C PHE A 152 14.54 2.67 2.01
N LEU A 153 14.47 2.93 0.70
CA LEU A 153 14.88 1.96 -0.32
C LEU A 153 16.37 1.62 -0.23
N GLY A 154 17.23 2.62 -0.03
CA GLY A 154 18.67 2.40 0.16
C GLY A 154 18.94 1.57 1.41
N ALA A 155 18.27 1.87 2.53
CA ALA A 155 18.37 1.07 3.75
C ALA A 155 17.88 -0.38 3.53
N LEU A 156 16.76 -0.56 2.85
CA LEU A 156 16.22 -1.88 2.51
C LEU A 156 17.18 -2.68 1.62
N PHE A 157 17.85 -2.03 0.65
CA PHE A 157 18.89 -2.65 -0.17
C PHE A 157 20.04 -3.19 0.67
N VAL A 158 20.55 -2.39 1.60
CA VAL A 158 21.64 -2.83 2.51
C VAL A 158 21.19 -4.02 3.35
N ILE A 159 19.96 -3.98 3.90
CA ILE A 159 19.40 -5.09 4.68
C ILE A 159 19.30 -6.37 3.84
N VAL A 160 18.79 -6.26 2.61
CA VAL A 160 18.65 -7.38 1.66
C VAL A 160 20.01 -7.99 1.33
N LEU A 161 21.01 -7.14 1.06
CA LEU A 161 22.36 -7.54 0.70
C LEU A 161 23.10 -8.22 1.86
N VAL A 162 23.11 -7.61 3.05
CA VAL A 162 23.87 -8.09 4.22
C VAL A 162 23.33 -9.43 4.73
N ASN A 163 22.01 -9.56 4.82
CA ASN A 163 21.37 -10.78 5.32
C ASN A 163 21.23 -11.88 4.24
N ARG A 164 21.73 -11.64 3.02
CA ARG A 164 21.68 -12.57 1.88
C ARG A 164 20.28 -13.12 1.61
N PHE A 165 19.27 -12.24 1.62
CA PHE A 165 17.91 -12.65 1.31
C PHE A 165 17.80 -13.22 -0.11
N GLY A 166 16.86 -14.16 -0.28
CA GLY A 166 16.66 -14.85 -1.55
C GLY A 166 16.08 -13.97 -2.67
N LEU A 167 15.94 -14.59 -3.86
CA LEU A 167 15.49 -13.92 -5.10
C LEU A 167 14.19 -13.13 -4.95
N ALA A 168 13.23 -13.60 -4.14
CA ALA A 168 11.96 -12.90 -3.92
C ALA A 168 12.17 -11.47 -3.36
N ALA A 169 13.09 -11.29 -2.41
CA ALA A 169 13.38 -9.97 -1.84
C ALA A 169 13.99 -9.03 -2.88
N TRP A 170 14.88 -9.55 -3.73
CA TRP A 170 15.47 -8.80 -4.84
C TRP A 170 14.42 -8.37 -5.87
N ILE A 171 13.48 -9.26 -6.23
CA ILE A 171 12.38 -8.94 -7.16
C ILE A 171 11.52 -7.80 -6.59
N ILE A 172 11.16 -7.87 -5.30
CA ILE A 172 10.41 -6.82 -4.62
C ILE A 172 11.18 -5.51 -4.64
N LEU A 173 12.48 -5.54 -4.34
CA LEU A 173 13.32 -4.34 -4.31
C LEU A 173 13.41 -3.67 -5.68
N VAL A 174 13.62 -4.45 -6.74
CA VAL A 174 13.64 -3.95 -8.12
C VAL A 174 12.29 -3.35 -8.51
N TYR A 175 11.19 -4.00 -8.13
CA TYR A 175 9.85 -3.46 -8.36
C TYR A 175 9.65 -2.11 -7.65
N LEU A 176 10.00 -2.01 -6.37
CA LEU A 176 9.84 -0.75 -5.62
C LEU A 176 10.74 0.35 -6.18
N LEU A 177 11.96 0.02 -6.60
CA LEU A 177 12.87 0.95 -7.26
C LEU A 177 12.27 1.45 -8.58
N TYR A 178 11.75 0.54 -9.41
CA TYR A 178 11.06 0.88 -10.66
C TYR A 178 9.88 1.84 -10.41
N GLN A 179 9.06 1.56 -9.41
CA GLN A 179 7.93 2.43 -9.06
C GLN A 179 8.38 3.82 -8.59
N ASN A 180 9.48 3.90 -7.83
CA ASN A 180 10.05 5.17 -7.38
C ASN A 180 10.62 5.98 -8.54
N ILE A 181 11.31 5.34 -9.48
CA ILE A 181 11.81 5.99 -10.69
C ILE A 181 10.64 6.53 -11.52
N ASN A 182 9.59 5.72 -11.74
CA ASN A 182 8.40 6.15 -12.45
C ASN A 182 7.70 7.33 -11.76
N PHE A 183 7.62 7.32 -10.43
CA PHE A 183 7.08 8.42 -9.65
C PHE A 183 7.91 9.70 -9.82
N SER A 184 9.24 9.58 -9.81
CA SER A 184 10.18 10.68 -10.04
C SER A 184 10.09 11.28 -11.44
N ILE A 185 10.01 10.44 -12.47
CA ILE A 185 9.86 10.89 -13.87
C ILE A 185 8.52 11.63 -14.06
N ASN A 186 7.45 11.14 -13.45
CA ASN A 186 6.11 11.72 -13.57
C ASN A 186 5.84 12.87 -12.59
N LYS A 187 6.88 13.46 -11.99
CA LYS A 187 6.80 14.55 -11.01
C LYS A 187 5.84 15.67 -11.43
N ASN A 188 5.99 16.20 -12.64
CA ASN A 188 5.20 17.35 -13.10
C ASN A 188 3.70 16.99 -13.16
N ASN A 189 3.37 15.84 -13.73
CA ASN A 189 2.00 15.34 -13.80
C ASN A 189 1.40 15.14 -12.40
N TYR A 190 2.19 14.59 -11.48
CA TYR A 190 1.77 14.39 -10.09
C TYR A 190 1.50 15.74 -9.39
N VAL A 191 2.45 16.67 -9.45
CA VAL A 191 2.33 17.99 -8.81
C VAL A 191 1.14 18.76 -9.38
N LEU A 192 0.94 18.75 -10.70
CA LEU A 192 -0.21 19.39 -11.35
C LEU A 192 -1.54 18.82 -10.87
N LYS A 193 -1.68 17.49 -10.81
CA LYS A 193 -2.89 16.84 -10.27
C LYS A 193 -3.17 17.29 -8.84
N LYS A 194 -2.13 17.41 -8.01
CA LYS A 194 -2.28 17.83 -6.62
C LYS A 194 -2.70 19.29 -6.49
N ILE A 195 -2.14 20.18 -7.30
CA ILE A 195 -2.56 21.59 -7.39
C ILE A 195 -4.05 21.67 -7.76
N ILE A 196 -4.47 20.96 -8.81
CA ILE A 196 -5.88 20.93 -9.26
C ILE A 196 -6.81 20.43 -8.15
N ASN A 197 -6.42 19.37 -7.44
CA ASN A 197 -7.23 18.84 -6.34
C ASN A 197 -7.35 19.83 -5.17
N ASN A 198 -6.27 20.53 -4.82
CA ASN A 198 -6.32 21.55 -3.77
C ASN A 198 -7.26 22.71 -4.15
N TYR A 199 -7.20 23.19 -5.39
CA TYR A 199 -8.14 24.22 -5.88
C TYR A 199 -9.60 23.75 -5.84
N ARG A 200 -9.89 22.52 -6.27
CA ARG A 200 -11.26 21.96 -6.22
C ARG A 200 -11.77 21.80 -4.79
N TYR A 201 -10.89 21.47 -3.84
CA TYR A 201 -11.25 21.36 -2.43
C TYR A 201 -11.58 22.71 -1.80
N GLU A 202 -10.81 23.75 -2.13
CA GLU A 202 -11.09 25.12 -1.68
C GLU A 202 -12.38 25.66 -2.29
N ALA A 203 -12.62 25.43 -3.58
CA ALA A 203 -13.86 25.84 -4.26
C ALA A 203 -15.12 25.11 -3.75
N ALA A 204 -14.99 23.88 -3.23
CA ALA A 204 -16.12 23.16 -2.64
C ALA A 204 -16.48 23.63 -1.22
N LYS A 205 -15.65 24.49 -0.61
CA LYS A 205 -15.87 25.06 0.73
C LYS A 205 -16.43 26.48 0.71
N SER A 206 -16.25 27.21 -0.40
CA SER A 206 -16.83 28.54 -0.64
C SER A 206 -18.29 28.44 -1.05
#